data_AF-A0A7V2RIN4-F1
#
_entry.id   AF-A0A7V2RIN4-F1
#
_cell.length_a   1.000
_cell.length_b   1.000
_cell.length_c   1.000
_cell.angle_alpha   90.00
_cell.angle_beta   90.00
_cell.angle_gamma   90.00
#
_symmetry.space_group_name_H-M   'P 1'
#
loop_
_entity.id
_entity.type
_entity.pdbx_description
1 polymer ?
#
loop_
_entity_poly.entity_id
_entity_poly.type
_entity_poly.pdbx_seq_one_letter_code
_entity_poly.pdbx_strand_id
1 'polypeptide(L)'
;MKHISNPDLPIILKNWPGNPVSSSGRFFHPQYRFELTWADIIKWKSRPNPYARAKRKETWRATIIKDDTFLKNKKDGHIWLGHASFFFRINGRNILVDP
;
A
#
# COMPACT_ATOMS: atom_id res chain seq x y z
N MET A 1 -18.66 14.68 -4.64
CA MET A 1 -17.38 13.92 -4.56
C MET A 1 -17.65 12.56 -5.16
N LYS A 2 -16.94 12.20 -6.23
CA LYS A 2 -17.18 10.94 -6.95
C LYS A 2 -16.60 9.79 -6.11
N HIS A 3 -17.32 8.69 -5.98
CA HIS A 3 -16.83 7.46 -5.38
C HIS A 3 -16.87 6.35 -6.44
N ILE A 4 -15.91 5.44 -6.38
CA ILE A 4 -15.79 4.31 -7.29
C ILE A 4 -15.60 3.04 -6.45
N SER A 5 -16.31 1.98 -6.81
CA SER A 5 -16.17 0.65 -6.23
C SER A 5 -16.02 -0.39 -7.33
N ASN A 6 -15.34 -1.49 -7.03
CA ASN A 6 -15.33 -2.66 -7.90
C ASN A 6 -16.52 -3.57 -7.54
N PRO A 7 -17.52 -3.76 -8.42
CA PRO A 7 -18.68 -4.60 -8.11
C PRO A 7 -18.32 -6.08 -7.89
N ASP A 8 -17.19 -6.54 -8.42
CA ASP A 8 -16.72 -7.92 -8.27
C ASP A 8 -16.08 -8.19 -6.89
N LEU A 9 -15.86 -7.13 -6.08
CA LEU A 9 -15.27 -7.24 -4.76
C LEU A 9 -16.31 -6.97 -3.67
N PRO A 10 -16.60 -7.95 -2.80
CA PRO A 10 -17.57 -7.76 -1.72
C PRO A 10 -17.04 -6.76 -0.70
N ILE A 11 -17.92 -5.85 -0.27
CA ILE A 11 -17.58 -4.79 0.69
C ILE A 11 -18.08 -5.22 2.08
N ILE A 12 -17.17 -5.28 3.04
CA ILE A 12 -17.47 -5.69 4.43
C ILE A 12 -18.04 -4.51 5.24
N LEU A 13 -17.61 -3.28 4.93
CA LEU A 13 -18.06 -2.07 5.61
C LEU A 13 -19.50 -1.71 5.22
N LYS A 14 -20.39 -1.63 6.21
CA LYS A 14 -21.78 -1.21 5.99
C LYS A 14 -21.82 0.23 5.46
N ASN A 15 -22.67 0.47 4.46
CA ASN A 15 -22.90 1.78 3.86
C ASN A 15 -21.63 2.46 3.30
N TRP A 16 -20.63 1.68 2.90
CA TRP A 16 -19.44 2.24 2.27
C TRP A 16 -19.75 2.69 0.83
N PRO A 17 -19.60 3.98 0.51
CA PRO A 17 -19.97 4.51 -0.81
C PRO A 17 -18.95 4.18 -1.91
N GLY A 18 -17.81 3.57 -1.56
CA GLY A 18 -16.68 3.31 -2.45
C GLY A 18 -15.47 4.20 -2.15
N ASN A 19 -14.39 4.00 -2.91
CA ASN A 19 -13.17 4.79 -2.76
C ASN A 19 -13.38 6.19 -3.36
N PRO A 20 -13.08 7.26 -2.63
CA PRO A 20 -13.29 8.61 -3.14
C PRO A 20 -12.25 9.00 -4.18
N VAL A 21 -12.70 9.78 -5.17
CA VAL A 21 -11.91 10.19 -6.32
C VAL A 21 -12.06 11.70 -6.54
N SER A 22 -10.93 12.36 -6.79
CA SER A 22 -10.88 13.79 -7.08
C SER A 22 -11.49 14.09 -8.45
N SER A 23 -11.74 15.37 -8.74
CA SER A 23 -12.15 15.82 -10.09
C SER A 23 -11.14 15.43 -11.17
N SER A 24 -9.86 15.31 -10.80
CA SER A 24 -8.77 14.88 -11.68
C SER A 24 -8.58 13.36 -11.74
N GLY A 25 -9.50 12.57 -11.17
CA GLY A 25 -9.43 11.10 -11.23
C GLY A 25 -8.48 10.44 -10.23
N ARG A 26 -7.94 11.18 -9.23
CA ARG A 26 -7.00 10.62 -8.23
C ARG A 26 -7.74 10.08 -7.02
N PHE A 27 -7.36 8.90 -6.55
CA PHE A 27 -7.82 8.37 -5.27
C PHE A 27 -7.17 9.11 -4.10
N PHE A 28 -7.90 9.24 -2.99
CA PHE A 28 -7.37 9.83 -1.76
C PHE A 28 -8.01 9.20 -0.53
N HIS A 29 -7.43 9.46 0.65
CA HIS A 29 -7.98 8.95 1.89
C HIS A 29 -9.27 9.72 2.26
N PRO A 30 -10.38 9.05 2.63
CA PRO A 30 -11.66 9.71 2.89
C PRO A 30 -11.60 10.81 3.96
N GLN A 31 -10.76 10.62 4.99
CA GLN A 31 -10.62 11.56 6.10
C GLN A 31 -9.51 12.59 5.89
N TYR A 32 -8.55 12.31 5.00
CA TYR A 32 -7.36 13.15 4.82
C TYR A 32 -7.11 13.36 3.34
N ARG A 33 -7.37 14.57 2.87
CA ARG A 33 -6.98 14.96 1.51
C ARG A 33 -5.51 15.35 1.52
N PHE A 34 -4.70 14.58 0.81
CA PHE A 34 -3.32 14.95 0.53
C PHE A 34 -3.20 15.23 -0.97
N GLU A 35 -2.89 16.48 -1.31
CA GLU A 35 -2.55 16.86 -2.67
C GLU A 35 -1.16 17.51 -2.65
N LEU A 36 -0.23 16.91 -3.38
CA LEU A 36 1.12 17.46 -3.55
C LEU A 36 1.05 18.68 -4.46
N THR A 37 1.63 19.79 -4.01
CA THR A 37 1.89 20.97 -4.83
C THR A 37 3.37 21.04 -5.24
N TRP A 38 3.69 21.85 -6.24
CA TRP A 38 5.08 22.13 -6.62
C TRP A 38 5.88 22.76 -5.47
N ALA A 39 5.23 23.59 -4.63
CA ALA A 39 5.86 24.19 -3.46
C ALA A 39 6.28 23.13 -2.43
N ASP A 40 5.47 22.08 -2.24
CA ASP A 40 5.80 20.96 -1.35
C ASP A 40 7.05 20.20 -1.83
N ILE A 41 7.18 20.01 -3.15
CA ILE A 41 8.34 19.37 -3.76
C ILE A 41 9.60 20.20 -3.53
N ILE A 42 9.54 21.50 -3.80
CA ILE A 42 10.68 22.42 -3.58
C ILE A 42 11.09 22.42 -2.11
N LYS A 43 10.14 22.54 -1.20
CA LYS A 43 10.35 22.47 0.25
C LYS A 43 10.98 21.15 0.68
N TRP A 44 10.54 20.02 0.12
CA TRP A 44 11.13 18.71 0.43
C TRP A 44 12.56 18.60 -0.07
N LYS A 45 12.84 19.07 -1.29
CA LYS A 45 14.18 19.03 -1.89
C LYS A 45 15.18 19.96 -1.20
N SER A 46 14.74 21.11 -0.67
CA SER A 46 15.61 22.07 0.01
C SER A 46 15.90 21.72 1.47
N ARG A 47 15.14 20.78 2.07
CA ARG A 47 15.34 20.36 3.45
C ARG A 47 16.62 19.52 3.61
N PRO A 48 17.39 19.72 4.69
CA PRO A 48 18.52 18.86 4.98
C PRO A 48 18.03 17.43 5.28
N ASN A 49 18.71 16.44 4.70
CA ASN A 49 18.47 15.03 4.98
C ASN A 49 19.71 14.43 5.68
N PRO A 50 19.71 14.36 7.03
CA PRO A 50 20.87 13.88 7.79
C PRO A 50 21.23 12.41 7.45
N TYR A 51 20.28 11.64 6.93
CA TYR A 51 20.46 10.23 6.61
C TYR A 51 20.87 9.98 5.15
N ALA A 52 20.96 11.01 4.30
CA ALA A 52 21.26 10.85 2.88
C ALA A 52 22.59 10.10 2.63
N ARG A 53 23.63 10.43 3.40
CA ARG A 53 24.94 9.78 3.29
C ARG A 53 24.90 8.33 3.78
N ALA A 54 24.20 8.06 4.89
CA ALA A 54 24.05 6.72 5.44
C ALA A 54 23.29 5.81 4.45
N LYS A 55 22.16 6.29 3.92
CA LYS A 55 21.34 5.57 2.95
C LYS A 55 22.07 5.26 1.64
N ARG A 56 22.98 6.14 1.18
CA ARG A 56 23.83 5.87 0.00
C ARG A 56 24.88 4.79 0.24
N LYS A 57 25.32 4.61 1.48
CA LYS A 57 26.31 3.60 1.87
C LYS A 57 25.67 2.27 2.26
N GLU A 58 24.37 2.27 2.50
CA GLU A 58 23.61 1.07 2.83
C GLU A 58 23.57 0.14 1.63
N THR A 59 24.15 -1.06 1.80
CA THR A 59 24.19 -2.11 0.78
C THR A 59 23.20 -3.23 1.07
N TRP A 60 22.54 -3.19 2.23
CA TRP A 60 21.62 -4.24 2.64
C TRP A 60 20.45 -4.36 1.66
N ARG A 61 20.12 -5.61 1.33
CA ARG A 61 18.95 -5.98 0.55
C ARG A 61 18.30 -7.17 1.23
N ALA A 62 16.99 -7.12 1.41
CA ALA A 62 16.24 -8.29 1.83
C ALA A 62 16.43 -9.41 0.81
N THR A 63 16.69 -10.62 1.28
CA THR A 63 16.74 -11.80 0.42
C THR A 63 15.37 -12.02 -0.20
N ILE A 64 15.32 -12.11 -1.53
CA ILE A 64 14.09 -12.41 -2.25
C ILE A 64 13.95 -13.92 -2.35
N ILE A 65 12.92 -14.46 -1.71
CA ILE A 65 12.54 -15.87 -1.83
C ILE A 65 11.51 -15.96 -2.95
N LYS A 66 11.85 -16.65 -4.04
CA LYS A 66 10.95 -16.93 -5.16
C LYS A 66 10.21 -18.24 -4.89
N ASP A 67 9.14 -18.16 -4.11
CA ASP A 67 8.34 -19.32 -3.72
C ASP A 67 6.85 -19.00 -3.86
N ASP A 68 6.14 -19.79 -4.68
CA ASP A 68 4.71 -19.67 -4.93
C ASP A 68 3.90 -20.79 -4.23
N THR A 69 4.55 -21.64 -3.43
CA THR A 69 3.92 -22.80 -2.79
C THR A 69 2.80 -22.41 -1.84
N PHE A 70 2.83 -21.18 -1.31
CA PHE A 70 1.78 -20.62 -0.47
C PHE A 70 0.42 -20.47 -1.16
N LEU A 71 0.42 -20.35 -2.50
CA LEU A 71 -0.80 -20.33 -3.30
C LEU A 71 -1.50 -21.69 -3.29
N LYS A 72 -0.73 -22.78 -3.12
CA LYS A 72 -1.21 -24.16 -3.20
C LYS A 72 -1.46 -24.78 -1.82
N ASN A 73 -0.61 -24.47 -0.84
CA ASN A 73 -0.77 -24.99 0.51
C ASN A 73 -1.90 -24.27 1.26
N LYS A 74 -2.41 -24.85 2.34
CA LYS A 74 -3.48 -24.27 3.20
C LYS A 74 -2.98 -23.92 4.61
N LYS A 75 -1.67 -23.85 4.81
CA LYS A 75 -1.09 -23.58 6.13
C LYS A 75 -1.29 -22.11 6.49
N ASP A 76 -1.65 -21.86 7.74
CA ASP A 76 -1.69 -20.51 8.28
C ASP A 76 -0.29 -19.91 8.30
N GLY A 77 -0.21 -18.58 8.10
CA GLY A 77 1.06 -17.89 7.99
C GLY A 77 0.92 -16.51 7.34
N HIS A 78 2.06 -15.87 7.10
CA HIS A 78 2.12 -14.58 6.43
C HIS A 78 3.30 -14.51 5.45
N ILE A 79 3.17 -13.67 4.44
CA ILE A 79 4.17 -13.43 3.41
C ILE A 79 4.28 -11.95 3.19
N TRP A 80 5.51 -11.46 3.23
CA TRP A 80 5.83 -10.10 2.83
C TRP A 80 6.09 -10.07 1.32
N LEU A 81 5.24 -9.35 0.60
CA LEU A 81 5.32 -9.21 -0.86
C LEU A 81 6.17 -8.00 -1.28
N GLY A 82 6.70 -7.26 -0.31
CA GLY A 82 7.47 -6.03 -0.52
C GLY A 82 6.68 -4.79 -0.07
N HIS A 83 7.39 -3.68 0.15
CA HIS A 83 6.83 -2.44 0.68
C HIS A 83 5.91 -2.68 1.89
N ALA A 84 4.64 -2.25 1.82
CA ALA A 84 3.61 -2.48 2.82
C ALA A 84 2.62 -3.59 2.41
N SER A 85 2.95 -4.36 1.36
CA SER A 85 2.10 -5.41 0.82
C SER A 85 2.32 -6.73 1.56
N PHE A 86 1.27 -7.28 2.16
CA PHE A 86 1.33 -8.53 2.92
C PHE A 86 0.18 -9.45 2.56
N PHE A 87 0.48 -10.74 2.47
CA PHE A 87 -0.52 -11.79 2.42
C PHE A 87 -0.57 -12.51 3.77
N PHE A 88 -1.76 -12.71 4.31
CA PHE A 88 -2.00 -13.51 5.51
C PHE A 88 -2.96 -14.65 5.19
N ARG A 89 -2.69 -15.82 5.76
CA ARG A 89 -3.65 -16.91 5.87
C ARG A 89 -3.88 -17.24 7.34
N ILE A 90 -5.14 -17.14 7.77
CA ILE A 90 -5.54 -17.39 9.15
C ILE A 90 -6.86 -18.15 9.14
N ASN A 91 -6.91 -19.35 9.74
CA ASN A 91 -8.09 -20.21 9.77
C ASN A 91 -8.71 -20.43 8.37
N GLY A 92 -7.86 -20.63 7.36
CA GLY A 92 -8.29 -20.82 5.97
C GLY A 92 -8.80 -19.58 5.24
N ARG A 93 -8.78 -18.39 5.88
CA ARG A 93 -9.11 -17.10 5.23
C ARG A 93 -7.86 -16.43 4.72
N ASN A 94 -7.91 -15.94 3.48
CA ASN A 94 -6.84 -15.18 2.86
C ASN A 94 -7.12 -13.67 3.00
N ILE A 95 -6.12 -12.92 3.44
CA ILE A 95 -6.18 -11.47 3.60
C ILE A 95 -4.99 -10.87 2.85
N LEU A 96 -5.24 -9.91 1.97
CA LEU A 96 -4.22 -9.17 1.26
C LEU A 96 -4.28 -7.71 1.72
N VAL A 97 -3.15 -7.20 2.20
CA VAL A 97 -3.00 -5.84 2.72
C VAL A 97 -2.15 -5.04 1.73
N ASP A 98 -2.62 -3.83 1.41
CA ASP A 98 -1.94 -2.84 0.57
C ASP A 98 -1.26 -3.40 -0.71
N PRO A 99 -2.00 -4.13 -1.57
CA PRO A 99 -1.45 -4.70 -2.80
C PRO A 99 -1.21 -3.69 -3.92
#